data_AF-A0A1I0LPG1-F1
#
_entry.id   AF-A0A1I0LPG1-F1
#
_cell.length_a   1.000
_cell.length_b   1.000
_cell.length_c   1.000
_cell.angle_alpha   90.00
_cell.angle_beta   90.00
_cell.angle_gamma   90.00
#
_symmetry.space_group_name_H-M   'P 1'
#
loop_
_entity.id
_entity.type
_entity.pdbx_description
1 polymer ?
#
loop_
_entity_poly.entity_id
_entity_poly.type
_entity_poly.pdbx_seq_one_letter_code
_entity_poly.pdbx_strand_id
1 'polypeptide(L)'
;MSDGVSRRGALTFFGVLALAGVVTVAFVVFRCSDDQWFLRASAEIEASARTMRDGERLGPRTVGGMAFEEVRREHGVVVFQQGDHLHSLYGYAWSPQGEPARLLEDVEWSEDHVDHSFKHLRGAFYSWVGGR
;
A
#
# COMPACT_ATOMS: atom_id res chain seq x y z
N MET A 1 -12.76 1.86 57.09
CA MET A 1 -11.34 1.71 56.70
C MET A 1 -11.30 1.18 55.28
N SER A 2 -10.70 2.01 54.42
CA SER A 2 -10.15 1.81 53.07
C SER A 2 -10.83 0.88 52.06
N ASP A 3 -11.40 1.55 51.05
CA ASP A 3 -11.40 1.20 49.63
C ASP A 3 -10.07 0.62 49.13
N GLY A 4 -10.17 -0.29 48.15
CA GLY A 4 -9.00 -0.78 47.42
C GLY A 4 -9.29 -1.74 46.27
N VAL A 5 -10.50 -1.72 45.69
CA VAL A 5 -10.75 -2.50 44.47
C VAL A 5 -10.01 -1.84 43.31
N SER A 6 -9.07 -2.59 42.77
CA SER A 6 -8.07 -2.22 41.77
C SER A 6 -8.68 -1.59 40.51
N ARG A 7 -8.82 -0.25 40.51
CA ARG A 7 -9.26 0.56 39.35
C ARG A 7 -8.23 0.64 38.22
N ARG A 8 -7.07 -0.02 38.35
CA ARG A 8 -5.95 0.11 37.40
C ARG A 8 -6.03 -0.81 36.17
N GLY A 9 -6.91 -1.82 36.17
CA GLY A 9 -7.01 -2.78 35.06
C GLY A 9 -7.98 -2.41 33.92
N ALA A 10 -9.00 -1.59 34.20
CA ALA A 10 -10.07 -1.31 33.23
C ALA A 10 -9.74 -0.15 32.27
N LEU A 11 -8.94 0.82 32.70
CA LEU A 11 -8.61 2.01 31.91
C LEU A 11 -7.61 1.74 30.77
N THR A 12 -6.74 0.74 30.92
CA THR A 12 -5.76 0.35 29.91
C THR A 12 -6.39 -0.35 28.71
N PHE A 13 -7.46 -1.14 28.90
CA PHE A 13 -8.12 -1.85 27.80
C PHE A 13 -8.93 -0.93 26.88
N PHE A 14 -9.66 0.05 27.44
CA PHE A 14 -10.40 1.02 26.62
C PHE A 14 -9.48 2.00 25.88
N GLY A 15 -8.34 2.36 26.47
CA GLY A 15 -7.33 3.19 25.82
C GLY A 15 -6.73 2.53 24.59
N VAL A 16 -6.40 1.24 24.67
CA VAL A 16 -5.83 0.47 23.53
C VAL A 16 -6.86 0.24 22.42
N LEU A 17 -8.12 -0.07 22.75
CA LEU A 17 -9.19 -0.22 21.76
C LEU A 17 -9.56 1.10 21.07
N ALA A 18 -9.57 2.20 21.80
CA ALA A 18 -9.80 3.52 21.22
C ALA A 18 -8.63 3.96 20.33
N LEU A 19 -7.37 3.68 20.72
CA LEU A 19 -6.19 3.99 19.90
C LEU A 19 -6.18 3.12 18.63
N ALA A 20 -6.46 1.81 18.75
CA ALA A 20 -6.57 0.92 17.61
C ALA A 20 -7.72 1.34 16.67
N GLY A 21 -8.88 1.72 17.22
CA GLY A 21 -10.00 2.23 16.43
C GLY A 21 -9.68 3.55 15.72
N VAL A 22 -9.02 4.50 16.38
CA VAL A 22 -8.60 5.78 15.80
C VAL A 22 -7.52 5.59 14.74
N VAL A 23 -6.55 4.70 14.97
CA VAL A 23 -5.53 4.35 13.96
C VAL A 23 -6.17 3.68 12.75
N THR A 24 -7.12 2.75 12.96
CA THR A 24 -7.82 2.09 11.85
C THR A 24 -8.66 3.08 11.06
N VAL A 25 -9.40 3.98 11.72
CA VAL A 25 -10.20 5.00 11.07
C VAL A 25 -9.33 6.03 10.35
N ALA A 26 -8.23 6.49 10.96
CA ALA A 26 -7.28 7.40 10.33
C ALA A 26 -6.65 6.75 9.09
N PHE A 27 -6.27 5.48 9.15
CA PHE A 27 -5.71 4.73 8.03
C PHE A 27 -6.72 4.55 6.87
N VAL A 28 -7.98 4.23 7.19
CA VAL A 28 -9.06 4.11 6.19
C VAL A 28 -9.37 5.46 5.54
N VAL A 29 -9.40 6.55 6.31
CA VAL A 29 -9.64 7.89 5.78
C VAL A 29 -8.48 8.37 4.90
N PHE A 30 -7.23 8.10 5.30
CA PHE A 30 -6.06 8.42 4.49
C PHE A 30 -6.07 7.66 3.14
N ARG A 31 -6.37 6.36 3.17
CA ARG A 31 -6.52 5.53 1.97
C ARG A 31 -7.62 6.03 1.01
N CYS A 32 -8.77 6.47 1.52
CA CYS A 32 -9.82 7.04 0.68
C CYS A 32 -9.39 8.34 0.00
N SER A 33 -8.56 9.15 0.66
CA SER A 33 -7.99 10.37 0.09
C SER A 33 -6.93 10.05 -0.98
N ASP A 34 -6.09 9.04 -0.73
CA ASP A 34 -5.04 8.62 -1.65
C ASP A 34 -5.60 8.01 -2.94
N ASP A 35 -6.65 7.20 -2.87
CA ASP A 35 -7.31 6.64 -4.07
C ASP A 35 -7.91 7.77 -4.96
N GLN A 36 -8.47 8.82 -4.36
CA GLN A 36 -8.98 9.96 -5.15
C GLN A 36 -7.85 10.82 -5.75
N TRP A 37 -6.74 10.96 -5.04
CA TRP A 37 -5.56 11.62 -5.58
C TRP A 37 -4.96 10.80 -6.73
N PHE A 38 -4.87 9.48 -6.55
CA PHE A 38 -4.44 8.54 -7.58
C PHE A 38 -5.30 8.65 -8.84
N LEU A 39 -6.63 8.69 -8.71
CA LEU A 39 -7.51 8.82 -9.87
C LEU A 39 -7.22 10.10 -10.67
N ARG A 40 -6.86 11.21 -10.00
CA ARG A 40 -6.43 12.46 -10.68
C ARG A 40 -5.06 12.31 -11.33
N ALA A 41 -4.14 11.61 -10.70
CA ALA A 41 -2.77 11.37 -11.17
C ALA A 41 -2.65 10.23 -12.21
N SER A 42 -3.70 9.42 -12.38
CA SER A 42 -3.65 8.13 -13.09
C SER A 42 -3.12 8.21 -14.52
N ALA A 43 -3.42 9.28 -15.25
CA ALA A 43 -2.94 9.47 -16.61
C ALA A 43 -1.42 9.67 -16.68
N GLU A 44 -0.85 10.44 -15.74
CA GLU A 44 0.60 10.66 -15.66
C GLU A 44 1.32 9.40 -15.18
N ILE A 45 0.73 8.70 -14.20
CA ILE A 45 1.25 7.42 -13.70
C ILE A 45 1.24 6.37 -14.82
N GLU A 46 0.18 6.31 -15.62
CA GLU A 46 0.10 5.39 -16.77
C GLU A 46 1.12 5.75 -17.85
N ALA A 47 1.29 7.03 -18.14
CA ALA A 47 2.31 7.49 -19.09
C ALA A 47 3.71 7.06 -18.64
N SER A 48 4.03 7.22 -17.35
CA SER A 48 5.27 6.73 -16.76
C SER A 48 5.39 5.20 -16.90
N ALA A 49 4.35 4.45 -16.53
CA ALA A 49 4.35 2.98 -16.61
C ALA A 49 4.60 2.47 -18.04
N ARG A 50 4.03 3.13 -19.05
CA ARG A 50 4.22 2.77 -20.47
C ARG A 50 5.64 2.96 -20.96
N THR A 51 6.41 3.87 -20.36
CA THR A 51 7.81 4.12 -20.74
C THR A 51 8.80 3.15 -20.13
N MET A 52 8.43 2.46 -19.05
CA MET A 52 9.32 1.56 -18.34
C MET A 52 9.61 0.30 -19.14
N ARG A 53 10.86 -0.17 -19.08
CA ARG A 53 11.27 -1.46 -19.64
C ARG A 53 11.11 -2.57 -18.62
N ASP A 54 10.91 -3.79 -19.09
CA ASP A 54 10.85 -4.94 -18.19
C ASP A 54 12.19 -5.14 -17.47
N GLY A 55 12.15 -5.47 -16.17
CA GLY A 55 13.31 -5.53 -15.28
C GLY A 55 13.86 -4.17 -14.84
N GLU A 56 13.25 -3.05 -15.24
CA GLU A 56 13.67 -1.72 -14.81
C GLU A 56 13.23 -1.45 -13.37
N ARG A 57 14.18 -1.02 -12.54
CA ARG A 57 13.96 -0.66 -11.14
C ARG A 57 14.50 0.74 -10.88
N LEU A 58 13.62 1.62 -10.43
CA LEU A 58 13.88 3.03 -10.20
C LEU A 58 13.67 3.31 -8.71
N GLY A 59 14.66 3.95 -8.09
CA GLY A 59 14.59 4.34 -6.68
C GLY A 59 13.58 5.48 -6.43
N PRO A 60 13.68 6.14 -5.26
CA PRO A 60 12.67 7.08 -4.79
C PRO A 60 12.40 8.21 -5.79
N ARG A 61 11.12 8.44 -6.10
CA ARG A 61 10.72 9.46 -7.08
C ARG A 61 9.24 9.85 -6.98
N THR A 62 8.94 11.00 -7.58
CA THR A 62 7.57 11.51 -7.70
C THR A 62 7.02 11.28 -9.11
N VAL A 63 5.79 10.75 -9.22
CA VAL A 63 5.04 10.60 -10.49
C VAL A 63 3.61 11.06 -10.26
N GLY A 64 3.06 11.92 -11.11
CA GLY A 64 1.68 12.40 -10.92
C GLY A 64 1.48 13.18 -9.61
N GLY A 65 2.54 13.78 -9.07
CA GLY A 65 2.52 14.42 -7.74
C GLY A 65 2.50 13.45 -6.56
N MET A 66 2.60 12.13 -6.79
CA MET A 66 2.68 11.11 -5.76
C MET A 66 4.12 10.65 -5.56
N ALA A 67 4.57 10.59 -4.31
CA ALA A 67 5.88 10.05 -3.96
C ALA A 67 5.84 8.52 -3.88
N PHE A 68 6.86 7.89 -4.44
CA PHE A 68 7.08 6.46 -4.42
C PHE A 68 8.50 6.18 -3.94
N GLU A 69 8.65 5.18 -3.08
CA GLU A 69 9.96 4.72 -2.63
C GLU A 69 10.66 3.92 -3.74
N GLU A 70 9.87 3.26 -4.56
CA GLU A 70 10.36 2.51 -5.69
C GLU A 70 9.30 2.43 -6.79
N VAL A 71 9.78 2.47 -8.04
CA VAL A 71 8.97 2.11 -9.20
C VAL A 71 9.71 1.03 -9.98
N ARG A 72 9.11 -0.16 -10.10
CA ARG A 72 9.72 -1.28 -10.81
C ARG A 72 8.77 -1.90 -11.82
N ARG A 73 9.31 -2.49 -12.89
CA ARG A 73 8.54 -3.26 -13.85
C ARG A 73 9.02 -4.71 -13.88
N GLU A 74 8.11 -5.63 -13.60
CA GLU A 74 8.38 -7.07 -13.60
C GLU A 74 7.25 -7.80 -14.32
N HIS A 75 7.60 -8.71 -15.22
CA HIS A 75 6.65 -9.50 -16.01
C HIS A 75 5.53 -8.66 -16.64
N GLY A 76 5.88 -7.48 -17.16
CA GLY A 76 4.92 -6.57 -17.78
C GLY A 76 4.05 -5.76 -16.81
N VAL A 77 4.14 -5.98 -15.49
CA VAL A 77 3.44 -5.22 -14.44
C VAL A 77 4.36 -4.14 -13.89
N VAL A 78 3.87 -2.89 -13.81
CA VAL A 78 4.61 -1.80 -13.16
C VAL A 78 4.07 -1.60 -11.74
N VAL A 79 4.94 -1.77 -10.76
CA VAL A 79 4.65 -1.60 -9.33
C VAL A 79 5.18 -0.24 -8.89
N PHE A 80 4.30 0.57 -8.32
CA PHE A 80 4.59 1.83 -7.66
C PHE A 80 4.47 1.61 -6.16
N GLN A 81 5.60 1.49 -5.46
CA GLN A 81 5.66 1.17 -4.03
C GLN A 81 5.68 2.43 -3.17
N GLN A 82 4.90 2.38 -2.10
CA GLN A 82 4.83 3.34 -1.01
C GLN A 82 4.96 2.59 0.33
N GLY A 83 5.36 3.34 1.35
CA GLY A 83 5.66 2.78 2.66
C GLY A 83 7.08 2.23 2.75
N ASP A 84 7.55 2.13 3.98
CA ASP A 84 8.87 1.61 4.34
C ASP A 84 8.74 0.14 4.76
N HIS A 85 9.79 -0.66 4.63
CA HIS A 85 9.87 -2.07 5.04
C HIS A 85 9.56 -2.30 6.53
N LEU A 86 9.70 -1.25 7.36
CA LEU A 86 9.28 -1.27 8.77
C LEU A 86 7.76 -1.19 8.96
N HIS A 87 7.05 -0.69 7.96
CA HIS A 87 5.60 -0.56 7.90
C HIS A 87 5.03 -1.47 6.80
N SER A 88 3.73 -1.74 6.80
CA SER A 88 3.11 -2.52 5.72
C SER A 88 3.39 -1.84 4.38
N LEU A 89 4.07 -2.53 3.47
CA LEU A 89 4.28 -2.04 2.10
C LEU A 89 2.95 -1.91 1.38
N TYR A 90 2.78 -0.88 0.57
CA TYR A 90 1.55 -0.71 -0.22
C TYR A 90 1.82 0.09 -1.48
N GLY A 91 0.81 0.25 -2.32
CA GLY A 91 0.89 1.20 -3.43
C GLY A 91 -0.04 0.81 -4.56
N TYR A 92 0.45 1.00 -5.79
CA TYR A 92 -0.34 0.78 -7.00
C TYR A 92 0.40 -0.12 -7.97
N ALA A 93 -0.37 -0.89 -8.74
CA ALA A 93 0.14 -1.72 -9.81
C ALA A 93 -0.59 -1.38 -11.12
N TRP A 94 0.18 -1.16 -12.18
CA TRP A 94 -0.34 -1.04 -13.54
C TRP A 94 -0.05 -2.35 -14.28
N SER A 95 -1.11 -3.06 -14.65
CA SER A 95 -1.04 -4.33 -15.36
C SER A 95 -2.04 -4.33 -16.52
N PRO A 96 -1.56 -4.09 -17.77
CA PRO A 96 -2.44 -4.10 -18.93
C PRO A 96 -2.82 -5.53 -19.37
N GLN A 97 -2.16 -6.55 -18.84
CA GLN A 97 -2.29 -7.95 -19.27
C GLN A 97 -3.25 -8.75 -18.40
N GLY A 98 -3.60 -8.26 -17.21
CA GLY A 98 -4.53 -8.95 -16.32
C GLY A 98 -4.25 -8.68 -14.84
N GLU A 99 -4.73 -9.58 -13.99
CA GLU A 99 -4.59 -9.48 -12.54
C GLU A 99 -3.11 -9.61 -12.11
N PRO A 100 -2.53 -8.62 -11.41
CA PRO A 100 -1.12 -8.64 -11.00
C PRO A 100 -0.73 -9.86 -10.18
N ALA A 101 -1.62 -10.35 -9.30
CA ALA A 101 -1.33 -11.48 -8.42
C ALA A 101 -0.88 -12.73 -9.18
N ARG A 102 -1.43 -12.97 -10.38
CA ARG A 102 -1.08 -14.13 -11.22
C ARG A 102 0.21 -13.95 -11.99
N LEU A 103 0.56 -12.70 -12.31
CA LEU A 103 1.76 -12.38 -13.11
C LEU A 103 3.00 -12.24 -12.23
N LEU A 104 2.80 -12.01 -10.94
CA LEU A 104 3.85 -11.76 -9.96
C LEU A 104 3.94 -12.86 -8.89
N GLU A 105 3.33 -14.03 -9.15
CA GLU A 105 3.33 -15.20 -8.24
C GLU A 105 4.75 -15.69 -7.94
N ASP A 106 5.64 -15.69 -8.94
CA ASP A 106 7.03 -16.14 -8.82
C ASP A 106 8.03 -15.00 -8.55
N VAL A 107 7.55 -13.77 -8.33
CA VAL A 107 8.42 -12.60 -8.10
C VAL A 107 8.66 -12.42 -6.60
N GLU A 108 9.92 -12.32 -6.20
CA GLU A 108 10.26 -11.97 -4.82
C GLU A 108 10.01 -10.47 -4.59
N TRP A 109 9.00 -10.16 -3.80
CA TRP A 109 8.60 -8.77 -3.53
C TRP A 109 9.46 -8.09 -2.47
N SER A 110 9.90 -8.86 -1.48
CA SER A 110 10.83 -8.50 -0.41
C SER A 110 11.38 -9.78 0.24
N GLU A 111 12.53 -9.68 0.90
CA GLU A 111 13.16 -10.80 1.64
C GLU A 111 12.21 -11.46 2.67
N ASP A 112 11.25 -10.69 3.19
CA ASP A 112 10.30 -11.12 4.23
C ASP A 112 9.09 -11.95 3.73
N HIS A 113 8.97 -12.29 2.44
CA HIS A 113 7.79 -13.00 1.87
C HIS A 113 6.45 -12.44 2.36
N VAL A 114 6.11 -11.24 1.90
CA VAL A 114 4.89 -10.53 2.30
C VAL A 114 3.71 -11.01 1.44
N ASP A 115 2.58 -11.33 2.06
CA ASP A 115 1.35 -11.66 1.33
C ASP A 115 0.80 -10.39 0.67
N HIS A 116 0.51 -10.43 -0.63
CA HIS A 116 0.02 -9.25 -1.36
C HIS A 116 -1.44 -9.41 -1.74
N SER A 117 -2.27 -8.46 -1.33
CA SER A 117 -3.65 -8.35 -1.82
C SER A 117 -3.77 -7.22 -2.82
N PHE A 118 -4.46 -7.49 -3.94
CA PHE A 118 -4.72 -6.52 -5.00
C PHE A 118 -6.21 -6.19 -5.05
N LYS A 119 -6.52 -4.90 -5.22
CA LYS A 119 -7.86 -4.40 -5.46
C LYS A 119 -7.88 -3.63 -6.77
N HIS A 120 -8.72 -4.04 -7.70
CA HIS A 120 -8.91 -3.30 -8.96
C HIS A 120 -9.44 -1.89 -8.68
N LEU A 121 -8.87 -0.89 -9.34
CA LEU A 121 -9.30 0.50 -9.26
C LEU A 121 -10.01 0.93 -10.54
N ARG A 122 -9.25 1.03 -11.65
CA ARG A 122 -9.75 1.48 -12.95
C ARG A 122 -8.79 1.08 -14.05
N GLY A 123 -9.32 0.63 -15.19
CA GLY A 123 -8.49 0.28 -16.35
C GLY A 123 -7.47 -0.79 -15.97
N ALA A 124 -6.21 -0.53 -16.27
CA ALA A 124 -5.08 -1.41 -15.92
C ALA A 124 -4.57 -1.24 -14.48
N PHE A 125 -5.21 -0.40 -13.66
CA PHE A 125 -4.71 -0.10 -12.31
C PHE A 125 -5.38 -0.89 -11.20
N TYR A 126 -4.53 -1.27 -10.25
CA TYR A 126 -4.86 -1.95 -9.01
C TYR A 126 -4.18 -1.21 -7.85
N SER A 127 -4.81 -1.10 -6.70
CA SER A 127 -4.09 -0.84 -5.45
C SER A 127 -3.62 -2.17 -4.86
N TRP A 128 -2.53 -2.13 -4.11
CA TRP A 128 -2.04 -3.30 -3.40
C TRP A 128 -1.58 -2.96 -1.99
N VAL A 129 -1.64 -3.95 -1.12
CA VAL A 129 -1.08 -3.88 0.23
C VAL A 129 -0.43 -5.20 0.56
N GLY A 130 0.75 -5.10 1.16
CA GLY A 130 1.49 -6.20 1.76
C GLY A 130 1.05 -6.44 3.21
N GLY A 131 0.66 -7.67 3.51
CA GLY A 131 0.41 -8.19 4.85
C GLY A 131 1.57 -9.07 5.33
N ARG A 132 1.91 -8.94 6.62
CA ARG A 132 2.70 -9.95 7.34
C ARG A 132 1.77 -11.01 7.91
#